data_AF-A0A968ZC63-F1
#
_entry.id   AF-A0A968ZC63-F1
#
_cell.length_a   1.000
_cell.length_b   1.000
_cell.length_c   1.000
_cell.angle_alpha   90.00
_cell.angle_beta   90.00
_cell.angle_gamma   90.00
#
_symmetry.space_group_name_H-M   'P 1'
#
loop_
_entity.id
_entity.type
_entity.pdbx_description
1 polymer ?
#
loop_
_entity_poly.entity_id
_entity_poly.type
_entity_poly.pdbx_seq_one_letter_code
_entity_poly.pdbx_strand_id
1 'polypeptide(L)' 'MATENAAPGAYAYPLLIKHLLHTPLAHAPDQEIVYRDLRRHSYRTLRERIAGWRTQLAALGVKPGDTVAVMDWDS' A
#
# COMPACT_ATOMS: atom_id res chain seq x y z
N MET A 1 -14.66 -18.99 -24.74
CA MET A 1 -14.65 -17.59 -24.26
C MET A 1 -15.89 -17.40 -23.41
N ALA A 2 -15.77 -17.51 -22.08
CA ALA A 2 -16.88 -17.23 -21.17
C ALA A 2 -16.81 -15.75 -20.81
N THR A 3 -17.86 -14.99 -21.13
CA THR A 3 -18.03 -13.60 -20.71
C THR A 3 -18.39 -13.58 -19.24
N GLU A 4 -17.44 -13.18 -18.40
CA GLU A 4 -17.66 -12.95 -16.96
C GLU A 4 -18.59 -11.75 -16.79
N ASN A 5 -19.77 -12.01 -16.23
CA ASN A 5 -20.82 -11.02 -16.02
C ASN A 5 -20.45 -10.17 -14.80
N ALA A 6 -19.70 -9.08 -15.02
CA ALA A 6 -19.42 -8.11 -13.97
C ALA A 6 -20.74 -7.49 -13.48
N ALA A 7 -21.04 -7.62 -12.18
CA ALA A 7 -22.25 -7.05 -11.59
C ALA A 7 -22.33 -5.53 -11.87
N PRO A 8 -23.53 -4.97 -12.11
CA PRO A 8 -23.68 -3.53 -12.30
C PRO A 8 -23.21 -2.80 -11.03
N GLY A 9 -22.05 -2.13 -11.13
CA GLY A 9 -21.35 -1.50 -10.00
C GLY A 9 -20.03 -2.15 -9.60
N ALA A 10 -19.62 -3.25 -10.25
CA ALA A 10 -18.31 -3.84 -10.07
C ALA A 10 -17.24 -2.80 -10.43
N TYR A 11 -16.44 -2.44 -9.43
CA TYR A 11 -15.36 -1.47 -9.58
C TYR A 11 -14.33 -2.02 -10.57
N ALA A 12 -14.34 -1.50 -11.79
CA ALA A 12 -13.49 -1.99 -12.91
C ALA A 12 -11.99 -1.75 -12.70
N TYR A 13 -11.62 -1.08 -11.60
CA TYR A 13 -10.25 -0.82 -11.26
C TYR A 13 -9.70 -1.98 -10.40
N PRO A 14 -8.48 -2.48 -10.67
CA PRO A 14 -7.92 -3.59 -9.92
C PRO A 14 -7.96 -3.28 -8.42
N LEU A 15 -8.47 -4.19 -7.59
CA LEU A 15 -8.59 -4.00 -6.13
C LEU A 15 -7.24 -4.23 -5.42
N LEU A 16 -6.23 -3.48 -5.84
CA LEU A 16 -4.89 -3.53 -5.26
C LEU A 16 -4.81 -2.57 -4.08
N ILE A 17 -4.24 -3.02 -2.97
CA ILE A 17 -4.07 -2.22 -1.74
C ILE A 17 -3.37 -0.87 -2.03
N LYS A 18 -2.39 -0.85 -2.96
CA LYS A 18 -1.67 0.37 -3.35
C LYS A 18 -2.59 1.51 -3.85
N HIS A 19 -3.77 1.17 -4.37
CA HIS A 19 -4.72 2.15 -4.90
C HIS A 19 -5.39 2.98 -3.81
N LEU A 20 -5.44 2.46 -2.58
CA LEU A 20 -5.89 3.23 -1.41
C LEU A 20 -5.03 4.49 -1.18
N LEU A 21 -3.78 4.49 -1.66
CA LEU A 21 -2.87 5.62 -1.51
C LEU A 21 -2.99 6.66 -2.64
N HIS A 22 -3.66 6.35 -3.75
CA HIS A 22 -3.75 7.28 -4.89
C HIS A 22 -4.48 8.58 -4.55
N THR A 23 -5.69 8.47 -3.96
CA THR A 23 -6.52 9.61 -3.56
C THR A 23 -5.84 10.52 -2.52
N PRO A 24 -5.32 10.01 -1.38
CA PRO A 24 -4.68 10.88 -0.41
C PRO A 24 -3.38 11.50 -0.93
N LEU A 25 -2.60 10.80 -1.75
CA LEU A 25 -1.40 11.38 -2.37
C LEU A 25 -1.71 12.50 -3.37
N ALA A 26 -2.87 12.44 -4.04
CA ALA A 26 -3.29 13.46 -5.00
C ALA A 26 -3.90 14.69 -4.32
N HIS A 27 -4.70 14.49 -3.27
CA HIS A 27 -5.51 15.57 -2.69
C HIS A 27 -4.99 16.09 -1.34
N ALA A 28 -4.29 15.27 -0.57
CA ALA A 28 -3.83 15.62 0.77
C ALA A 28 -2.49 14.93 1.13
N PRO A 29 -1.42 15.13 0.35
CA PRO A 29 -0.17 14.39 0.50
C PRO A 29 0.52 14.62 1.86
N ASP A 30 0.30 15.79 2.45
CA ASP A 30 0.91 16.20 3.71
C ASP A 30 0.00 15.91 4.91
N GLN A 31 -1.19 15.32 4.69
CA GLN A 31 -2.06 14.83 5.76
C GLN A 31 -1.36 13.75 6.57
N GLU A 32 -1.46 13.85 7.89
CA GLU A 32 -0.77 12.97 8.82
C GLU A 32 -1.55 11.68 9.12
N ILE A 33 -0.80 10.59 9.17
CA ILE A 33 -1.17 9.29 9.72
C ILE A 33 -0.56 9.25 11.12
N VAL A 34 -1.43 9.19 12.13
CA VAL A 34 -1.06 9.32 13.54
C VAL A 34 -1.33 7.99 14.25
N TYR A 35 -0.31 7.46 14.94
CA TYR A 35 -0.46 6.32 15.84
C TYR A 35 -0.06 6.74 17.25
N ARG A 36 -1.08 6.86 18.13
CA ARG A 36 -0.93 7.43 19.49
C ARG A 36 -0.14 8.76 19.42
N ASP A 37 0.59 9.10 20.48
CA ASP A 37 1.56 10.20 20.48
C ASP A 37 2.98 9.73 20.10
N LEU A 38 3.10 8.50 19.59
CA LEU A 38 4.40 7.85 19.37
C LEU A 38 4.92 8.05 17.95
N ARG A 39 4.02 8.10 16.95
CA ARG A 39 4.40 8.15 15.53
C ARG A 39 3.46 9.05 14.74
N ARG A 40 4.06 9.92 13.93
CA ARG A 40 3.39 10.81 12.98
C ARG A 40 4.14 10.77 11.65
N HIS A 41 3.43 10.47 10.57
CA HIS A 41 3.99 10.44 9.21
C HIS A 41 2.96 10.97 8.22
N SER A 42 3.39 11.74 7.22
CA SER A 42 2.49 12.11 6.13
C SER A 42 2.32 10.98 5.12
N TYR A 43 1.29 11.05 4.28
CA TYR A 43 1.13 10.12 3.14
C TYR A 43 2.34 10.16 2.19
N ARG A 44 2.98 11.32 2.03
CA ARG A 44 4.25 11.46 1.29
C ARG A 44 5.36 10.62 1.91
N THR A 45 5.59 10.76 3.21
CA THR A 45 6.61 9.97 3.93
C THR A 45 6.31 8.47 3.85
N LEU A 46 5.04 8.07 3.98
CA LEU A 46 4.65 6.67 3.84
C LEU A 46 5.01 6.12 2.44
N ARG A 47 4.73 6.87 1.37
CA ARG A 47 5.06 6.46 -0.01
C ARG A 47 6.56 6.24 -0.20
N GLU A 48 7.39 7.13 0.33
CA GLU A 48 8.85 7.01 0.26
C GLU A 48 9.35 5.76 1.00
N ARG A 49 8.81 5.49 2.19
CA ARG A 49 9.17 4.29 2.97
C ARG A 49 8.76 3.00 2.26
N ILE A 50 7.58 2.95 1.65
CA ILE A 50 7.13 1.80 0.83
C ILE A 50 8.09 1.57 -0.34
N ALA A 51 8.50 2.63 -1.03
CA ALA A 51 9.46 2.52 -2.14
C ALA A 51 10.83 2.00 -1.66
N GLY A 52 11.32 2.50 -0.52
CA GLY A 52 12.56 2.02 0.09
C GLY A 52 12.49 0.56 0.53
N TRP A 53 11.36 0.12 1.10
CA TRP A 53 11.16 -1.26 1.49
C TRP A 53 11.11 -2.20 0.26
N ARG A 54 10.40 -1.80 -0.80
CA ARG A 54 10.39 -2.53 -2.07
C ARG A 54 11.80 -2.75 -2.61
N THR A 55 12.64 -1.71 -2.61
CA THR A 55 14.03 -1.82 -3.07
C THR A 55 14.83 -2.82 -2.23
N GLN A 56 14.67 -2.78 -0.91
CA GLN A 56 15.36 -3.73 -0.01
C GLN A 56 14.89 -5.17 -0.21
N LEU A 57 13.58 -5.41 -0.33
CA LEU A 57 13.04 -6.73 -0.61
C LEU A 57 13.51 -7.28 -1.95
N ALA A 58 13.53 -6.44 -2.98
CA ALA A 58 14.07 -6.82 -4.29
C ALA A 58 15.57 -7.18 -4.21
N ALA A 59 16.35 -6.46 -3.41
CA ALA A 59 17.76 -6.77 -3.17
C ALA A 59 17.97 -8.11 -2.43
N LEU A 60 17.02 -8.52 -1.60
CA LEU A 60 16.97 -9.85 -0.96
C LEU A 60 16.46 -10.95 -1.89
N GLY A 61 16.09 -10.63 -3.13
CA GLY A 61 15.64 -11.59 -4.13
C GLY A 61 14.15 -11.93 -4.09
N VAL A 62 13.34 -11.20 -3.32
CA VAL A 62 11.89 -11.39 -3.23
C VAL A 62 11.22 -11.04 -4.55
N LYS A 63 10.31 -11.91 -5.01
CA LYS A 63 9.59 -11.81 -6.28
C LYS A 63 8.07 -11.69 -6.05
N PRO A 64 7.32 -11.20 -7.06
CA PRO A 64 5.86 -11.25 -7.02
C PRO A 64 5.37 -12.69 -6.81
N GLY A 65 4.52 -12.90 -5.81
CA GLY A 65 4.02 -14.23 -5.41
C GLY A 65 4.72 -14.82 -4.18
N ASP A 66 5.87 -14.28 -3.79
CA ASP A 66 6.57 -14.71 -2.58
C ASP A 66 5.85 -14.25 -1.32
N THR A 67 5.86 -15.08 -0.29
CA THR A 67 5.29 -14.75 1.03
C THR A 67 6.40 -14.25 1.95
N VAL A 68 6.21 -13.05 2.50
CA VAL A 68 7.13 -12.45 3.47
C VAL A 68 6.45 -12.40 4.83
N ALA A 69 7.02 -13.10 5.82
CA ALA A 69 6.53 -13.05 7.19
C ALA A 69 6.92 -11.71 7.84
N VAL A 70 5.98 -11.08 8.54
CA VAL A 70 6.20 -9.86 9.31
C VAL A 70 5.86 -10.16 10.77
N MET A 71 6.81 -9.92 11.66
CA MET A 71 6.60 -9.98 13.10
C MET A 71 6.66 -8.55 13.63
N ASP A 72 5.50 -7.98 13.93
CA ASP A 72 5.39 -6.70 14.63
C ASP A 72 5.24 -7.01 16.11
N TRP A 73 6.18 -6.54 16.93
CA TRP A 73 6.06 -6.63 18.38
C TRP A 73 5.41 -5.34 18.85
N ASP A 74 4.20 -5.43 19.41
CA ASP A 74 3.56 -4.25 19.96
C ASP A 74 4.40 -3.69 21.10
N SER A 75 4.61 -2.37 21.07
CA SER A 75 5.26 -1.63 22.15
C SER A 75 4.25 -0.63 22.73
#